data_AF-A0A960JKF8-F1
#
_entry.id   AF-A0A960JKF8-F1
#
_cell.length_a   1.000
_cell.length_b   1.000
_cell.length_c   1.000
_cell.angle_alpha   90.00
_cell.angle_beta   90.00
_cell.angle_gamma   90.00
#
_symmetry.space_group_name_H-M   'P 1'
#
loop_
_entity.id
_entity.type
_entity.pdbx_description
1 polymer ?
#
loop_
_entity_poly.entity_id
_entity_poly.type
_entity_poly.pdbx_seq_one_letter_code
_entity_poly.pdbx_strand_id
1 'polypeptide(L)'
;MTHLLRAGDLIGHPVVSIATGEDIAEVRDVVYDADRHRLLGFTLNKRGVFAGRMKEVLAAEAVTGIGADALMVADDSAITDTAPGEEPLRHPKDASQVVGNRVVSSDGNALGEVVGVVLSTGGRPEAVGYEVEAPELSGTAFVPISDQMAVSGDNLLVPAESTEFIRNDLAGFGAAVSEYRQQTMPSTADQPGANS
;
A
#
# COMPACT_ATOMS: atom_id res chain seq x y z
N MET A 1 7.02 5.88 15.49
CA MET A 1 8.11 5.84 14.50
C MET A 1 7.55 5.14 13.29
N THR A 2 7.63 5.76 12.13
CA THR A 2 7.09 5.19 10.90
C THR A 2 8.10 4.22 10.33
N HIS A 3 7.69 2.98 10.05
CA HIS A 3 8.52 1.98 9.38
C HIS A 3 7.95 1.72 7.99
N LEU A 4 8.81 1.40 7.02
CA LEU A 4 8.37 0.98 5.69
C LEU A 4 8.62 -0.50 5.50
N LEU A 5 7.71 -1.17 4.81
CA LEU A 5 7.86 -2.57 4.39
C LEU A 5 7.26 -2.79 3.01
N ARG A 6 7.63 -3.89 2.36
CA ARG A 6 6.97 -4.31 1.11
C ARG A 6 5.68 -5.00 1.47
N ALA A 7 4.58 -4.66 0.80
CA ALA A 7 3.29 -5.28 1.03
C ALA A 7 3.35 -6.82 0.92
N GLY A 8 4.13 -7.33 -0.03
CA GLY A 8 4.32 -8.77 -0.22
C GLY A 8 4.95 -9.49 0.97
N ASP A 9 5.74 -8.79 1.80
CA ASP A 9 6.35 -9.36 3.01
C ASP A 9 5.31 -9.72 4.08
N LEU A 10 4.07 -9.23 3.95
CA LEU A 10 2.95 -9.55 4.84
C LEU A 10 2.25 -10.86 4.49
N ILE A 11 2.49 -11.43 3.31
CA ILE A 11 1.84 -12.67 2.91
C ILE A 11 2.34 -13.80 3.81
N GLY A 12 1.40 -14.52 4.42
CA GLY A 12 1.67 -15.56 5.42
C GLY A 12 1.74 -15.06 6.86
N HIS A 13 1.68 -13.73 7.10
CA HIS A 13 1.64 -13.22 8.47
C HIS A 13 0.29 -13.54 9.13
N PRO A 14 0.28 -13.94 10.41
CA PRO A 14 -0.95 -14.07 11.17
C PRO A 14 -1.64 -12.71 11.35
N VAL A 15 -2.97 -12.75 11.33
CA VAL A 15 -3.83 -11.68 11.83
C VAL A 15 -4.16 -12.00 13.27
N VAL A 16 -3.84 -11.10 14.19
CA VAL A 16 -3.96 -11.29 15.63
C VAL A 16 -4.98 -10.32 16.22
N SER A 17 -5.90 -10.87 17.00
CA SER A 17 -6.88 -10.12 17.78
C SER A 17 -6.24 -9.59 19.05
N ILE A 18 -6.23 -8.27 19.25
CA ILE A 18 -5.69 -7.65 20.48
C ILE A 18 -6.55 -8.03 21.69
N ALA A 19 -7.86 -8.14 21.52
CA ALA A 19 -8.78 -8.48 22.59
C ALA A 19 -8.56 -9.89 23.17
N THR A 20 -8.22 -10.87 22.33
CA THR A 20 -8.06 -12.27 22.76
C THR A 20 -6.60 -12.72 22.79
N GLY A 21 -5.71 -12.06 22.05
CA GLY A 21 -4.33 -12.50 21.80
C GLY A 21 -4.22 -13.69 20.87
N GLU A 22 -5.31 -14.08 20.19
CA GLU A 22 -5.34 -15.23 19.30
C GLU A 22 -5.04 -14.84 17.85
N ASP A 23 -4.35 -15.73 17.15
CA ASP A 23 -4.20 -15.66 15.70
C ASP A 23 -5.50 -16.15 15.04
N ILE A 24 -6.29 -15.21 14.53
CA ILE A 24 -7.65 -15.45 14.02
C ILE A 24 -7.68 -15.79 12.53
N ALA A 25 -6.65 -15.39 11.77
CA ALA A 25 -6.50 -15.67 10.35
C ALA A 25 -5.04 -15.55 9.90
N GLU A 26 -4.79 -15.74 8.61
CA GLU A 26 -3.48 -15.54 7.96
C GLU A 26 -3.66 -14.68 6.71
N VAL A 27 -2.75 -13.74 6.46
CA VAL A 27 -2.77 -12.91 5.25
C VAL A 27 -2.45 -13.76 4.04
N ARG A 28 -3.37 -13.80 3.09
CA ARG A 28 -3.21 -14.49 1.81
C ARG A 28 -2.66 -13.58 0.73
N ASP A 29 -3.16 -12.35 0.69
CA ASP A 29 -2.92 -11.41 -0.40
C ASP A 29 -3.18 -9.98 0.07
N VAL A 30 -2.49 -9.02 -0.52
CA VAL A 30 -2.69 -7.59 -0.26
C VAL A 30 -3.43 -6.97 -1.44
N VAL A 31 -4.55 -6.31 -1.18
CA VAL A 31 -5.41 -5.75 -2.22
C VAL A 31 -5.31 -4.24 -2.21
N TYR A 32 -5.09 -3.68 -3.39
CA TYR A 32 -4.77 -2.29 -3.59
C TYR A 32 -5.54 -1.75 -4.82
N ASP A 33 -5.91 -0.49 -4.78
CA ASP A 33 -6.60 0.25 -5.83
C ASP A 33 -5.60 1.12 -6.59
N ALA A 34 -5.19 0.65 -7.77
CA ALA A 34 -4.28 1.36 -8.69
C ALA A 34 -4.76 2.74 -9.10
N ASP A 35 -6.05 2.90 -9.40
CA ASP A 35 -6.59 4.18 -9.86
C ASP A 35 -6.62 5.22 -8.72
N ARG A 36 -6.83 4.78 -7.47
CA ARG A 36 -6.92 5.65 -6.29
C ARG A 36 -5.63 5.73 -5.47
N HIS A 37 -4.58 5.05 -5.90
CA HIS A 37 -3.33 5.00 -5.18
C HIS A 37 -3.41 4.55 -3.71
N ARG A 38 -4.32 3.62 -3.38
CA ARG A 38 -4.67 3.30 -1.99
C ARG A 38 -4.71 1.81 -1.67
N LEU A 39 -4.20 1.44 -0.49
CA LEU A 39 -4.40 0.11 0.10
C LEU A 39 -5.88 -0.08 0.46
N LEU A 40 -6.52 -1.13 -0.05
CA LEU A 40 -7.90 -1.49 0.34
C LEU A 40 -7.90 -2.44 1.54
N GLY A 41 -6.99 -3.40 1.57
CA GLY A 41 -6.92 -4.35 2.68
C GLY A 41 -6.27 -5.66 2.29
N PHE A 42 -6.72 -6.73 2.93
CA PHE A 42 -6.11 -8.05 2.86
C PHE A 42 -7.19 -9.11 2.63
N THR A 43 -6.88 -10.07 1.75
CA THR A 43 -7.63 -11.32 1.72
C THR A 43 -6.97 -12.34 2.62
N LEU A 44 -7.75 -13.30 3.13
CA LEU A 44 -7.31 -14.14 4.23
C LEU A 44 -7.38 -15.64 3.90
N ASN A 45 -6.54 -16.41 4.57
CA ASN A 45 -6.63 -17.86 4.71
C ASN A 45 -7.09 -18.20 6.14
N LYS A 46 -7.71 -19.37 6.28
CA LYS A 46 -7.89 -19.99 7.61
C LYS A 46 -6.51 -20.32 8.21
N ARG A 47 -6.46 -20.76 9.47
CA ARG A 47 -5.23 -21.34 10.04
C ARG A 47 -5.10 -22.84 9.82
N GLY A 48 -3.86 -23.32 9.73
CA GLY A 48 -3.48 -24.74 9.77
C GLY A 48 -3.03 -25.33 8.43
N VAL A 49 -2.44 -26.53 8.47
CA VAL A 49 -1.69 -27.18 7.36
C VAL A 49 -2.57 -27.59 6.15
N PHE A 50 -3.87 -27.27 6.17
CA PHE A 50 -4.81 -27.45 5.06
C PHE A 50 -5.77 -26.25 4.93
N ALA A 51 -5.34 -25.08 5.39
CA ALA A 51 -6.17 -23.89 5.39
C ALA A 51 -6.53 -23.44 3.98
N GLY A 52 -7.83 -23.46 3.69
CA GLY A 52 -8.38 -22.86 2.49
C GLY A 52 -8.59 -21.35 2.63
N ARG A 53 -8.80 -20.71 1.49
CA ARG A 53 -9.19 -19.30 1.37
C ARG A 53 -10.45 -19.00 2.21
N MET A 54 -10.45 -17.87 2.89
CA MET A 54 -11.62 -17.28 3.55
C MET A 54 -12.42 -16.44 2.55
N LYS A 55 -13.74 -16.36 2.75
CA LYS A 55 -14.59 -15.43 1.99
C LYS A 55 -14.54 -14.03 2.59
N GLU A 56 -14.32 -13.99 3.89
CA GLU A 56 -14.14 -12.80 4.70
C GLU A 56 -12.78 -12.16 4.40
N VAL A 57 -12.76 -10.85 4.56
CA VAL A 57 -11.62 -9.98 4.24
C VAL A 57 -11.32 -9.08 5.43
N LEU A 58 -10.14 -8.47 5.40
CA LEU A 58 -9.71 -7.49 6.39
C LEU A 58 -9.47 -6.15 5.69
N ALA A 59 -10.34 -5.17 5.94
CA ALA A 59 -10.15 -3.80 5.45
C ALA A 59 -8.90 -3.16 6.07
N ALA A 60 -8.22 -2.30 5.32
CA ALA A 60 -7.04 -1.57 5.82
C ALA A 60 -7.40 -0.72 7.05
N GLU A 61 -8.60 -0.15 7.07
CA GLU A 61 -9.16 0.65 8.15
C GLU A 61 -9.53 -0.18 9.40
N ALA A 62 -9.57 -1.49 9.31
CA ALA A 62 -9.75 -2.36 10.47
C ALA A 62 -8.41 -2.74 11.12
N VAL A 63 -7.28 -2.52 10.43
CA VAL A 63 -5.94 -2.76 10.97
C VAL A 63 -5.56 -1.64 11.94
N THR A 64 -5.12 -2.05 13.12
CA THR A 64 -4.65 -1.14 14.19
C THR A 64 -3.15 -0.93 14.15
N GLY A 65 -2.41 -1.92 13.65
CA GLY A 65 -0.97 -1.83 13.45
C GLY A 65 -0.41 -3.07 12.76
N ILE A 66 0.83 -2.95 12.28
CA ILE A 66 1.60 -4.05 11.70
C ILE A 66 2.89 -4.16 12.49
N GLY A 67 3.08 -5.29 13.16
CA GLY A 67 4.32 -5.64 13.85
C GLY A 67 5.34 -6.27 12.92
N ALA A 68 6.46 -6.77 13.47
CA ALA A 68 7.47 -7.46 12.67
C ALA A 68 6.90 -8.74 12.01
N ASP A 69 6.05 -9.47 12.73
CA ASP A 69 5.61 -10.81 12.36
C ASP A 69 4.08 -10.99 12.38
N ALA A 70 3.29 -9.92 12.52
CA ALA A 70 1.83 -10.03 12.61
C ALA A 70 1.08 -8.74 12.24
N LEU A 71 -0.13 -8.89 11.72
CA LEU A 71 -1.11 -7.81 11.56
C LEU A 71 -2.04 -7.79 12.77
N MET A 72 -2.19 -6.63 13.40
CA MET A 72 -2.96 -6.48 14.64
C MET A 72 -4.31 -5.83 14.34
N VAL A 73 -5.39 -6.44 14.85
CA VAL A 73 -6.75 -5.89 14.82
C VAL A 73 -7.29 -5.75 16.23
N ALA A 74 -8.27 -4.88 16.44
CA ALA A 74 -8.85 -4.68 17.78
C ALA A 74 -9.45 -5.99 18.33
N ASP A 75 -10.26 -6.66 17.50
CA ASP A 75 -10.89 -7.94 17.80
C ASP A 75 -11.33 -8.64 16.49
N ASP A 76 -11.88 -9.84 16.64
CA ASP A 76 -12.30 -10.74 15.57
C ASP A 76 -13.37 -10.14 14.63
N SER A 77 -14.11 -9.12 15.07
CA SER A 77 -15.13 -8.46 14.23
C SER A 77 -14.52 -7.63 13.09
N ALA A 78 -13.20 -7.41 13.12
CA ALA A 78 -12.46 -6.78 12.03
C ALA A 78 -12.48 -7.60 10.72
N ILE A 79 -12.67 -8.92 10.83
CA ILE A 79 -12.78 -9.82 9.68
C ILE A 79 -14.26 -9.89 9.28
N THR A 80 -14.58 -9.39 8.08
CA THR A 80 -15.97 -9.20 7.64
C THR A 80 -16.22 -9.74 6.24
N ASP A 81 -17.46 -10.15 5.97
CA ASP A 81 -17.95 -10.50 4.64
C ASP A 81 -18.55 -9.30 3.87
N THR A 82 -18.76 -8.18 4.57
CA THR A 82 -19.62 -7.05 4.15
C THR A 82 -18.93 -5.70 4.32
N ALA A 83 -17.61 -5.60 4.09
CA ALA A 83 -16.90 -4.32 4.06
C ALA A 83 -17.55 -3.36 3.03
N PRO A 84 -18.37 -2.37 3.46
CA PRO A 84 -19.17 -1.58 2.53
C PRO A 84 -18.27 -0.61 1.77
N GLY A 85 -18.38 -0.58 0.44
CA GLY A 85 -17.54 0.28 -0.41
C GLY A 85 -16.20 -0.34 -0.82
N GLU A 86 -15.93 -1.58 -0.41
CA GLU A 86 -14.70 -2.32 -0.73
C GLU A 86 -14.99 -3.61 -1.50
N GLU A 87 -15.94 -3.59 -2.43
CA GLU A 87 -16.20 -4.72 -3.33
C GLU A 87 -14.95 -5.27 -4.04
N PRO A 88 -13.98 -4.44 -4.48
CA PRO A 88 -12.73 -4.94 -5.04
C PRO A 88 -11.88 -5.74 -4.05
N LEU A 89 -12.03 -5.53 -2.73
CA LEU A 89 -11.35 -6.34 -1.71
C LEU A 89 -11.89 -7.77 -1.68
N ARG A 90 -13.19 -7.95 -1.93
CA ARG A 90 -13.87 -9.26 -2.01
C ARG A 90 -13.64 -9.95 -3.36
N HIS A 91 -13.47 -9.16 -4.41
CA HIS A 91 -13.13 -9.62 -5.74
C HIS A 91 -11.82 -8.98 -6.21
N PRO A 92 -10.64 -9.43 -5.73
CA PRO A 92 -9.36 -8.78 -6.04
C PRO A 92 -9.05 -8.70 -7.54
N LYS A 93 -9.67 -9.55 -8.36
CA LYS A 93 -9.54 -9.50 -9.83
C LYS A 93 -10.21 -8.26 -10.45
N ASP A 94 -11.16 -7.67 -9.75
CA ASP A 94 -11.88 -6.47 -10.15
C ASP A 94 -11.17 -5.20 -9.67
N ALA A 95 -10.21 -5.33 -8.76
CA ALA A 95 -9.32 -4.23 -8.39
C ALA A 95 -8.37 -3.93 -9.55
N SER A 96 -8.23 -2.66 -9.91
CA SER A 96 -7.25 -2.19 -10.89
C SER A 96 -5.86 -2.63 -10.44
N GLN A 97 -5.16 -3.36 -11.30
CA GLN A 97 -3.82 -3.89 -11.02
C GLN A 97 -2.76 -2.87 -11.42
N VAL A 98 -1.74 -2.72 -10.58
CA VAL A 98 -0.57 -1.87 -10.87
C VAL A 98 0.70 -2.68 -11.06
N VAL A 99 0.79 -3.85 -10.42
CA VAL A 99 1.93 -4.76 -10.58
C VAL A 99 1.97 -5.27 -12.02
N GLY A 100 3.14 -5.21 -12.65
CA GLY A 100 3.35 -5.48 -14.07
C GLY A 100 3.25 -4.24 -14.97
N ASN A 101 2.78 -3.10 -14.46
CA ASN A 101 2.72 -1.88 -15.27
C ASN A 101 4.12 -1.28 -15.45
N ARG A 102 4.37 -0.73 -16.65
CA ARG A 102 5.57 0.04 -16.95
C ARG A 102 5.49 1.41 -16.30
N VAL A 103 6.54 1.79 -15.59
CA VAL A 103 6.63 3.11 -14.98
C VAL A 103 7.28 4.07 -15.96
N VAL A 104 6.58 5.14 -16.31
CA VAL A 104 7.03 6.16 -17.24
C VAL A 104 6.81 7.55 -16.63
N SER A 105 7.84 8.39 -16.63
CA SER A 105 7.69 9.77 -16.17
C SER A 105 6.97 10.65 -17.20
N SER A 106 6.38 11.76 -16.76
CA SER A 106 5.63 12.68 -17.63
C SER A 106 6.47 13.35 -18.72
N ASP A 107 7.80 13.36 -18.58
CA ASP A 107 8.78 13.80 -19.59
C ASP A 107 9.31 12.65 -20.49
N GLY A 108 8.77 11.44 -20.31
CA GLY A 108 8.96 10.30 -21.22
C GLY A 108 10.08 9.33 -20.85
N ASN A 109 10.67 9.42 -19.65
CA ASN A 109 11.70 8.48 -19.20
C ASN A 109 11.06 7.17 -18.72
N ALA A 110 11.53 6.04 -19.24
CA ALA A 110 11.16 4.72 -18.73
C ALA A 110 11.93 4.44 -17.43
N LEU A 111 11.21 4.19 -16.35
CA LEU A 111 11.79 3.98 -15.01
C LEU A 111 11.87 2.50 -14.61
N GLY A 112 11.06 1.64 -15.23
CA GLY A 112 11.06 0.20 -14.97
C GLY A 112 9.67 -0.42 -14.99
N GLU A 113 9.50 -1.50 -14.24
CA GLU A 113 8.23 -2.22 -14.07
C GLU A 113 7.84 -2.29 -12.59
N VAL A 114 6.57 -2.03 -12.26
CA VAL A 114 6.09 -2.17 -10.88
C VAL A 114 6.07 -3.65 -10.49
N VAL A 115 6.83 -3.99 -9.45
CA VAL A 115 6.87 -5.35 -8.89
C VAL A 115 6.20 -5.44 -7.52
N GLY A 116 5.87 -4.31 -6.90
CA GLY A 116 5.24 -4.30 -5.59
C GLY A 116 4.77 -2.93 -5.11
N VAL A 117 4.18 -2.93 -3.92
CA VAL A 117 3.72 -1.72 -3.22
C VAL A 117 4.46 -1.62 -1.89
N VAL A 118 4.84 -0.40 -1.51
CA VAL A 118 5.47 -0.09 -0.22
C VAL A 118 4.41 0.46 0.72
N LEU A 119 4.37 -0.10 1.92
CA LEU A 119 3.45 0.33 2.98
C LEU A 119 4.21 1.07 4.08
N SER A 120 3.60 2.12 4.59
CA SER A 120 3.97 2.75 5.85
C SER A 120 3.27 2.08 7.02
N THR A 121 4.01 1.83 8.10
CA THR A 121 3.55 1.22 9.35
C THR A 121 3.95 2.09 10.55
N GLY A 122 3.30 1.87 11.69
CA GLY A 122 3.39 2.77 12.87
C GLY A 122 2.04 3.39 13.26
N GLY A 123 1.00 3.06 12.48
CA GLY A 123 -0.41 3.32 12.73
C GLY A 123 -1.22 2.44 11.78
N ARG A 124 -2.32 2.98 11.26
CA ARG A 124 -3.05 2.33 10.15
C ARG A 124 -2.13 2.21 8.92
N PRO A 125 -2.07 1.04 8.28
CA PRO A 125 -1.21 0.86 7.12
C PRO A 125 -1.70 1.71 5.94
N GLU A 126 -0.77 2.32 5.24
CA GLU A 126 -1.03 3.17 4.08
C GLU A 126 -0.06 2.82 2.95
N ALA A 127 -0.54 2.76 1.71
CA ALA A 127 0.33 2.69 0.55
C ALA A 127 1.04 4.03 0.37
N VAL A 128 2.38 4.01 0.33
CA VAL A 128 3.20 5.23 0.23
C VAL A 128 4.10 5.25 -1.00
N GLY A 129 4.22 4.13 -1.69
CA GLY A 129 5.07 4.03 -2.87
C GLY A 129 4.91 2.72 -3.62
N TYR A 130 5.60 2.64 -4.75
CA TYR A 130 5.79 1.42 -5.51
C TYR A 130 7.22 0.94 -5.43
N GLU A 131 7.36 -0.37 -5.43
CA GLU A 131 8.62 -1.04 -5.72
C GLU A 131 8.68 -1.31 -7.23
N VAL A 132 9.76 -0.86 -7.85
CA VAL A 132 9.97 -0.88 -9.29
C VAL A 132 11.25 -1.67 -9.57
N GLU A 133 11.16 -2.69 -10.41
CA GLU A 133 12.35 -3.27 -11.02
C GLU A 133 12.86 -2.31 -12.10
N ALA A 134 14.02 -1.73 -11.86
CA ALA A 134 14.61 -0.66 -12.66
C ALA A 134 16.00 -1.10 -13.16
N PRO A 135 16.08 -1.82 -14.31
CA PRO A 135 17.34 -2.31 -14.86
C PRO A 135 18.36 -1.20 -15.10
N GLU A 136 17.90 -0.03 -15.57
CA GLU A 136 18.74 1.15 -15.82
C GLU A 136 19.34 1.73 -14.53
N LEU A 137 18.68 1.52 -13.38
CA LEU A 137 19.15 1.91 -12.05
C LEU A 137 19.87 0.77 -11.32
N SER A 138 20.21 -0.32 -12.03
CA SER A 138 20.93 -1.48 -11.50
C SER A 138 20.22 -2.18 -10.33
N GLY A 139 18.89 -2.29 -10.37
CA GLY A 139 18.14 -3.14 -9.44
C GLY A 139 16.78 -2.58 -9.07
N THR A 140 16.46 -2.60 -7.78
CA THR A 140 15.18 -2.13 -7.25
C THR A 140 15.21 -0.63 -7.00
N ALA A 141 14.14 0.05 -7.39
CA ALA A 141 13.86 1.44 -7.09
C ALA A 141 12.51 1.57 -6.36
N PHE A 142 12.39 2.57 -5.50
CA PHE A 142 11.17 2.91 -4.78
C PHE A 142 10.69 4.28 -5.23
N VAL A 143 9.46 4.35 -5.72
CA VAL A 143 8.84 5.56 -6.27
C VAL A 143 7.71 6.01 -5.35
N PRO A 144 7.70 7.26 -4.86
CA PRO A 144 6.67 7.73 -3.92
C PRO A 144 5.35 7.96 -4.63
N ILE A 145 4.24 7.52 -4.03
CA ILE A 145 2.88 7.78 -4.56
C ILE A 145 2.59 9.29 -4.52
N SER A 146 1.94 9.79 -5.57
CA SER A 146 1.32 11.12 -5.62
C SER A 146 -0.05 11.07 -6.29
N ASP A 147 -0.87 12.06 -5.95
CA ASP A 147 -2.17 12.38 -6.55
C ASP A 147 -2.12 12.71 -8.06
N GLN A 148 -0.96 13.07 -8.59
CA GLN A 148 -0.74 13.36 -10.01
C GLN A 148 -0.37 12.11 -10.82
N MET A 149 -0.21 10.95 -10.17
CA MET A 149 -0.01 9.69 -10.88
C MET A 149 -1.29 9.27 -11.61
N ALA A 150 -1.11 8.54 -12.71
CA ALA A 150 -2.23 8.02 -13.48
C ALA A 150 -1.90 6.64 -14.06
N VAL A 151 -2.89 5.75 -14.06
CA VAL A 151 -2.83 4.48 -14.77
C VAL A 151 -3.42 4.65 -16.17
N SER A 152 -2.67 4.23 -17.20
CA SER A 152 -3.10 4.31 -18.60
C SER A 152 -2.66 3.07 -19.39
N GLY A 153 -3.60 2.15 -19.61
CA GLY A 153 -3.30 0.82 -20.14
C GLY A 153 -2.33 0.11 -19.22
N ASP A 154 -1.24 -0.42 -19.77
CA ASP A 154 -0.20 -1.12 -19.02
C ASP A 154 0.90 -0.17 -18.48
N ASN A 155 0.59 1.14 -18.34
CA ASN A 155 1.55 2.14 -17.87
C ASN A 155 1.07 2.81 -16.59
N LEU A 156 2.00 3.02 -15.67
CA LEU A 156 1.89 3.95 -14.56
C LEU A 156 2.67 5.21 -14.92
N LEU A 157 1.95 6.31 -15.14
CA LEU A 157 2.52 7.62 -15.38
C LEU A 157 2.83 8.29 -14.05
N VAL A 158 4.07 8.79 -13.91
CA VAL A 158 4.53 9.50 -12.73
C VAL A 158 4.97 10.92 -13.08
N PRO A 159 4.78 11.92 -12.20
CA PRO A 159 5.33 13.25 -12.41
C PRO A 159 6.86 13.21 -12.54
N ALA A 160 7.43 14.05 -13.42
CA ALA A 160 8.87 14.11 -13.62
C ALA A 160 9.60 14.52 -12.32
N GLU A 161 9.02 15.42 -11.53
CA GLU A 161 9.52 15.84 -10.22
C GLU A 161 9.59 14.70 -9.20
N SER A 162 8.75 13.67 -9.32
CA SER A 162 8.80 12.51 -8.43
C SER A 162 10.09 11.71 -8.59
N THR A 163 10.80 11.85 -9.70
CA THR A 163 12.06 11.13 -9.96
C THR A 163 13.18 11.55 -9.01
N GLU A 164 13.17 12.78 -8.49
CA GLU A 164 14.14 13.27 -7.49
C GLU A 164 14.02 12.55 -6.14
N PHE A 165 12.87 11.93 -5.88
CA PHE A 165 12.54 11.23 -4.64
C PHE A 165 12.68 9.71 -4.77
N ILE A 166 13.14 9.22 -5.91
CA ILE A 166 13.41 7.79 -6.10
C ILE A 166 14.61 7.39 -5.26
N ARG A 167 14.49 6.25 -4.58
CA ARG A 167 15.56 5.67 -3.75
C ARG A 167 15.70 4.19 -4.06
N ASN A 168 16.86 3.61 -3.76
CA ASN A 168 17.14 2.17 -3.96
C ASN A 168 17.07 1.36 -2.65
N ASP A 169 16.73 2.01 -1.54
CA ASP A 169 16.56 1.37 -0.23
C ASP A 169 15.35 1.95 0.52
N LEU A 170 14.72 1.12 1.36
CA LEU A 170 13.51 1.50 2.11
C LEU A 170 13.77 2.57 3.18
N ALA A 171 14.97 2.63 3.75
CA ALA A 171 15.29 3.58 4.82
C ALA A 171 15.39 5.02 4.26
N GLY A 172 16.15 5.20 3.17
CA GLY A 172 16.22 6.44 2.40
C GLY A 172 14.87 6.81 1.79
N PHE A 173 14.09 5.81 1.36
CA PHE A 173 12.76 6.04 0.80
C PHE A 173 11.77 6.64 1.81
N GLY A 174 11.80 6.22 3.08
CA GLY A 174 10.95 6.81 4.12
C GLY A 174 11.19 8.31 4.34
N ALA A 175 12.45 8.75 4.27
CA ALA A 175 12.77 10.18 4.29
C ALA A 175 12.23 10.89 3.04
N ALA A 176 12.45 10.31 1.86
CA ALA A 176 12.01 10.88 0.59
C ALA A 176 10.49 11.05 0.50
N VAL A 177 9.70 10.08 0.97
CA VAL A 177 8.22 10.19 1.04
C VAL A 177 7.79 11.38 1.91
N SER A 178 8.47 11.57 3.05
CA SER A 178 8.15 12.65 3.99
C SER A 178 8.46 14.03 3.40
N GLU A 179 9.56 14.15 2.66
CA GLU A 179 9.95 15.37 1.93
C GLU A 179 8.99 15.64 0.77
N TYR A 180 8.68 14.61 -0.02
CA TYR A 180 7.80 14.73 -1.18
C TYR A 180 6.40 15.22 -0.79
N ARG A 181 5.80 14.63 0.26
CA ARG A 181 4.50 15.06 0.80
C ARG A 181 4.51 16.51 1.26
N GLN A 182 5.60 17.00 1.85
CA GLN A 182 5.71 18.40 2.29
C GLN A 182 5.76 19.38 1.10
N GLN A 183 6.29 18.95 -0.05
CA GLN A 183 6.40 19.79 -1.24
C GLN A 183 5.13 19.79 -2.10
N THR A 184 4.45 18.64 -2.20
CA THR A 184 3.27 18.48 -3.06
C THR A 184 1.93 18.67 -2.33
N MET A 185 1.90 18.54 -1.00
CA MET A 185 0.71 18.85 -0.20
C MET A 185 0.98 20.13 0.62
N PRO A 186 0.60 21.33 0.12
CA PRO A 186 0.65 22.52 0.97
C PRO A 186 -0.26 22.30 2.17
N SER A 187 0.29 22.53 3.36
CA SER A 187 -0.40 22.43 4.63
C SER A 187 -1.79 23.09 4.56
N THR A 188 -2.85 22.36 4.91
CA THR A 188 -4.22 22.88 5.11
C THR A 188 -4.28 24.00 6.17
N ALA A 189 -3.16 24.37 6.79
CA ALA A 189 -3.06 25.44 7.78
C ALA A 189 -3.06 26.87 7.21
N ASP A 190 -3.11 27.08 5.90
CA ASP A 190 -3.18 28.42 5.29
C ASP A 190 -4.51 28.67 4.56
N GLN A 191 -5.63 28.55 5.28
CA GLN A 191 -6.82 29.34 4.96
C GLN A 191 -6.84 30.55 5.89
N PRO A 192 -6.39 31.74 5.44
CA PRO A 192 -6.68 32.96 6.17
C PRO A 192 -8.20 33.17 6.12
N GLY A 193 -8.78 33.40 7.30
CA GLY A 193 -10.23 33.52 7.46
C GLY A 193 -10.85 34.50 6.47
N ALA A 194 -11.82 34.02 5.70
CA ALA A 194 -12.81 34.88 5.08
C ALA A 194 -13.90 35.19 6.11
N ASN A 195 -13.63 36.21 6.93
CA ASN A 195 -14.66 37.03 7.54
C ASN A 195 -15.49 37.66 6.41
N SER A 196 -16.80 37.40 6.38
CA SER A 196 -17.91 38.38 6.34
C SER A 196 -19.24 37.68 6.14
#